data_AF-A0A4W4EZE9-F1
#
_entry.id   AF-A0A4W4EZE9-F1
#
_cell.length_a   1.000
_cell.length_b   1.000
_cell.length_c   1.000
_cell.angle_alpha   90.00
_cell.angle_beta   90.00
_cell.angle_gamma   90.00
#
_symmetry.space_group_name_H-M   'P 1'
#
loop_
_entity.id
_entity.type
_entity.pdbx_description
1 polymer ?
#
loop_
_entity_poly.entity_id
_entity_poly.type
_entity_poly.pdbx_seq_one_letter_code
_entity_poly.pdbx_strand_id
1 'polypeptide(L)'
;MTSHISSSCLIAGMVCILLLFLLFHGVGNEQTTSIYVYWFKHTDSSVPVYISCQYYKIFSPSSLCYFVNQSKRIVMTVNSQNISLTIKAVNHTDSGLYYCGTQPRDFISFSNATYLQVTGNFLCSHITLLINKHLYSMID
;
A
#
# COMPACT_ATOMS: atom_id res chain seq x y z
N MET A 1 -39.35 -44.76 -14.83
CA MET A 1 -38.17 -44.87 -15.71
C MET A 1 -37.02 -44.14 -15.01
N THR A 2 -36.34 -44.83 -14.09
CA THR A 2 -35.27 -44.25 -13.26
C THR A 2 -33.93 -44.60 -13.89
N SER A 3 -33.26 -43.60 -14.45
CA SER A 3 -31.95 -43.75 -15.07
C SER A 3 -30.88 -44.00 -14.00
N HIS A 4 -30.35 -45.21 -13.94
CA HIS A 4 -29.14 -45.51 -13.17
C HIS A 4 -27.94 -44.92 -13.90
N ILE A 5 -27.40 -43.83 -13.38
CA ILE A 5 -26.11 -43.28 -13.80
C ILE A 5 -25.03 -44.23 -13.25
N SER A 6 -24.25 -44.87 -14.12
CA SER A 6 -23.22 -45.81 -13.68
C SER A 6 -22.10 -45.08 -12.93
N SER A 7 -21.58 -45.69 -11.86
CA SER A 7 -20.49 -45.11 -11.06
C SER A 7 -19.24 -44.80 -11.88
N SER A 8 -19.01 -45.50 -12.99
CA SER A 8 -17.94 -45.21 -13.95
C SER A 8 -18.10 -43.84 -14.64
N CYS A 9 -19.34 -43.38 -14.85
CA CYS A 9 -19.63 -42.07 -15.45
C CYS A 9 -19.35 -40.92 -14.45
N LEU A 10 -19.64 -41.14 -13.16
CA LEU A 10 -19.36 -40.19 -12.08
C LEU A 10 -17.85 -40.02 -11.84
N ILE A 11 -17.09 -41.11 -11.90
CA ILE A 11 -15.62 -41.08 -11.73
C ILE A 11 -14.96 -40.35 -12.92
N ALA A 12 -15.39 -40.62 -14.15
CA ALA A 12 -14.92 -39.91 -15.34
C ALA A 12 -15.23 -38.40 -15.27
N GLY A 13 -16.42 -38.03 -14.79
CA GLY A 13 -16.82 -36.64 -14.56
C GLY A 13 -15.95 -35.94 -13.50
N MET A 14 -15.68 -36.59 -12.37
CA MET A 14 -14.82 -36.03 -11.31
C MET A 14 -13.36 -35.86 -11.76
N VAL A 15 -12.81 -36.82 -12.52
CA VAL A 15 -11.45 -36.72 -13.06
C VAL A 15 -11.34 -35.58 -14.08
N CYS A 16 -12.37 -35.38 -14.91
CA CYS A 16 -12.42 -34.28 -15.87
C CYS A 16 -12.51 -32.91 -15.16
N ILE A 17 -13.29 -32.81 -14.08
CA ILE A 17 -13.38 -31.61 -13.24
C ILE A 17 -12.07 -31.34 -12.50
N LEU A 18 -11.40 -32.36 -11.95
CA LEU A 18 -10.08 -32.23 -11.33
C LEU A 18 -9.01 -31.81 -12.34
N LEU A 19 -9.02 -32.36 -13.55
CA LEU A 19 -8.13 -31.94 -14.65
C LEU A 19 -8.43 -30.52 -15.10
N LEU A 20 -9.70 -30.10 -15.16
CA LEU A 20 -10.09 -28.71 -15.39
C LEU A 20 -9.57 -27.81 -14.27
N PHE A 21 -9.73 -28.18 -12.99
CA PHE A 21 -9.14 -27.44 -11.87
C PHE A 21 -7.62 -27.37 -11.97
N LEU A 22 -6.92 -28.43 -12.41
CA LEU A 22 -5.46 -28.40 -12.60
C LEU A 22 -5.04 -27.58 -13.83
N LEU A 23 -5.86 -27.52 -14.89
CA LEU A 23 -5.67 -26.67 -16.06
C LEU A 23 -5.96 -25.19 -15.75
N PHE A 24 -6.90 -24.89 -14.82
CA PHE A 24 -7.15 -23.53 -14.31
C PHE A 24 -6.22 -23.12 -13.16
N HIS A 25 -5.54 -24.07 -12.50
CA HIS A 25 -4.41 -23.80 -11.59
C HIS A 25 -3.07 -23.73 -12.34
N GLY A 26 -3.09 -23.65 -13.67
CA GLY A 26 -1.95 -23.23 -14.47
C GLY A 26 -1.78 -21.71 -14.39
N VAL A 27 -0.73 -21.28 -13.70
CA VAL A 27 -0.18 -19.91 -13.71
C VAL A 27 -0.98 -18.89 -12.89
N GLY A 28 -1.10 -19.13 -11.59
CA GLY A 28 -0.97 -18.02 -10.65
C GLY A 28 0.48 -17.55 -10.71
N ASN A 29 0.81 -16.63 -11.62
CA ASN A 29 2.02 -15.85 -11.50
C ASN A 29 1.99 -15.29 -10.08
N GLU A 30 2.93 -15.64 -9.20
CA GLU A 30 3.19 -14.81 -8.03
C GLU A 30 3.62 -13.47 -8.61
N GLN A 31 2.64 -12.60 -8.83
CA GLN A 31 2.85 -11.27 -9.35
C GLN A 31 3.55 -10.55 -8.20
N THR A 32 4.87 -10.61 -8.21
CA THR A 32 5.74 -9.90 -7.27
C THR A 32 5.61 -8.42 -7.61
N THR A 33 4.48 -7.81 -7.26
CA THR A 33 4.23 -6.40 -7.46
C THR A 33 5.21 -5.65 -6.56
N SER A 34 6.24 -5.12 -7.20
CA SER A 34 7.20 -4.26 -6.56
C SER A 34 6.87 -2.83 -6.99
N ILE A 35 6.62 -1.95 -6.03
CA ILE A 35 6.15 -0.59 -6.29
C ILE A 35 6.94 0.39 -5.44
N TYR A 36 7.18 1.58 -5.95
CA TYR A 36 7.61 2.68 -5.10
C TYR A 36 6.40 3.30 -4.40
N VAL A 37 6.56 3.61 -3.12
CA VAL A 37 5.56 4.27 -2.29
C VAL A 37 6.16 5.56 -1.76
N TYR A 38 5.43 6.65 -1.90
CA TYR A 38 5.85 7.99 -1.52
C TYR A 38 4.88 8.59 -0.53
N TRP A 39 5.39 9.41 0.39
CA TRP A 39 4.59 10.36 1.14
C TRP A 39 5.00 11.78 0.76
N PHE A 40 3.99 12.60 0.48
CA PHE A 40 4.14 13.99 0.11
C PHE A 40 3.63 14.89 1.22
N LYS A 41 4.32 16.01 1.42
CA LYS A 41 3.82 17.15 2.17
C LYS A 41 3.73 18.35 1.23
N HIS A 42 2.58 19.01 1.25
CA HIS A 42 2.32 20.22 0.49
C HIS A 42 1.85 21.31 1.46
N THR A 43 2.52 22.45 1.46
CA THR A 43 2.15 23.63 2.25
C THR A 43 1.80 24.79 1.33
N ASP A 44 1.02 25.75 1.80
CA ASP A 44 0.59 26.90 0.99
C ASP A 44 1.75 27.71 0.40
N SER A 45 2.94 27.62 0.99
CA SER A 45 4.15 28.33 0.59
C SER A 45 5.11 27.53 -0.30
N SER A 46 4.84 26.25 -0.59
CA SER A 46 5.77 25.41 -1.34
C SER A 46 5.06 24.43 -2.27
N VAL A 47 5.71 24.03 -3.35
CA VAL A 47 5.28 22.85 -4.11
C VAL A 47 5.34 21.59 -3.23
N PRO A 48 4.65 20.49 -3.61
CA PRO A 48 4.75 19.24 -2.90
C PRO A 48 6.19 18.71 -2.82
N VAL A 49 6.58 18.22 -1.64
CA VAL A 49 7.89 17.62 -1.40
C VAL A 49 7.75 16.18 -0.89
N TYR A 50 8.64 15.30 -1.34
CA TYR A 50 8.74 13.93 -0.81
C TYR A 50 9.33 13.96 0.60
N ILE A 51 8.58 13.48 1.59
CA ILE A 51 9.05 13.41 2.99
C ILE A 51 9.45 11.99 3.41
N SER A 52 9.03 10.98 2.63
CA SER A 52 9.44 9.59 2.80
C SER A 52 9.21 8.81 1.50
N CYS A 53 10.05 7.82 1.24
CA CYS A 53 9.91 6.92 0.11
C CYS A 53 10.39 5.52 0.48
N GLN A 54 9.63 4.51 0.08
CA GLN A 54 10.00 3.10 0.22
C GLN A 54 9.77 2.33 -1.07
N TYR A 55 10.67 1.40 -1.37
CA TYR A 55 10.44 0.35 -2.34
C TYR A 55 9.77 -0.83 -1.62
N TYR A 56 8.52 -1.09 -1.96
CA TYR A 56 7.70 -2.13 -1.37
C TYR A 56 7.60 -3.32 -2.32
N LYS A 57 7.81 -4.53 -1.78
CA LYS A 57 7.63 -5.79 -2.49
C LYS A 57 6.82 -6.74 -1.61
N ILE A 58 5.80 -7.37 -2.18
CA ILE A 58 4.99 -8.35 -1.47
C ILE A 58 5.89 -9.46 -0.91
N PHE A 59 5.66 -9.84 0.35
CA PHE A 59 6.42 -10.85 1.11
C PHE A 59 7.90 -10.52 1.38
N SER A 60 8.34 -9.28 1.11
CA SER A 60 9.70 -8.84 1.41
C SER A 60 9.67 -7.61 2.32
N PRO A 61 10.69 -7.42 3.18
CA PRO A 61 10.87 -6.15 3.88
C PRO A 61 10.97 -4.99 2.89
N SER A 62 10.32 -3.88 3.20
CA SER A 62 10.49 -2.66 2.41
C SER A 62 11.87 -2.05 2.62
N SER A 63 12.38 -1.35 1.60
CA SER A 63 13.67 -0.66 1.66
C SER A 63 13.50 0.83 1.39
N LEU A 64 14.34 1.66 2.01
CA LEU A 64 14.30 3.11 1.85
C LEU A 64 14.84 3.51 0.47
N CYS A 65 14.22 4.53 -0.13
CA CYS A 65 14.74 5.12 -1.36
C CYS A 65 15.95 6.01 -1.06
N TYR A 66 17.09 5.75 -1.71
CA TYR A 66 18.35 6.45 -1.45
C TYR A 66 18.31 7.96 -1.74
N PHE A 67 17.41 8.40 -2.62
CA PHE A 67 17.31 9.78 -3.08
C PHE A 67 16.41 10.66 -2.20
N VAL A 68 15.75 10.10 -1.18
CA VAL A 68 14.89 10.86 -0.25
C VAL A 68 15.58 10.95 1.10
N ASN A 69 15.94 12.16 1.51
CA ASN A 69 16.47 12.43 2.84
C ASN A 69 15.33 12.47 3.87
N GLN A 70 14.94 11.28 4.35
CA GLN A 70 13.85 11.12 5.31
C GLN A 70 14.28 11.56 6.72
N SER A 71 13.54 12.49 7.31
CA SER A 71 13.72 12.87 8.72
C SER A 71 13.45 11.68 9.64
N LYS A 72 14.24 11.53 10.71
CA LYS A 72 14.01 10.50 11.76
C LYS A 72 12.65 10.62 12.46
N ARG A 73 12.02 11.80 12.38
CA ARG A 73 10.66 12.04 12.90
C ARG A 73 9.59 11.38 12.02
N ILE A 74 9.90 11.15 10.75
CA ILE A 74 8.99 10.59 9.76
C ILE A 74 9.25 9.09 9.67
N VAL A 75 8.22 8.28 9.89
CA VAL A 75 8.28 6.82 9.75
C VAL A 75 7.12 6.37 8.86
N MET A 76 7.44 5.87 7.67
CA MET A 76 6.47 5.23 6.78
C MET A 76 6.44 3.72 7.07
N THR A 77 5.25 3.13 7.04
CA THR A 77 5.08 1.67 7.04
C THR A 77 4.16 1.29 5.90
N VAL A 78 4.51 0.24 5.16
CA VAL A 78 3.70 -0.29 4.06
C VAL A 78 3.46 -1.77 4.30
N ASN A 79 2.21 -2.20 4.20
CA ASN A 79 1.80 -3.60 4.20
C ASN A 79 0.76 -3.85 3.10
N SER A 80 0.26 -5.08 2.98
CA SER A 80 -0.63 -5.45 1.87
C SER A 80 -1.98 -4.75 1.87
N GLN A 81 -2.39 -4.12 2.99
CA GLN A 81 -3.66 -3.38 3.06
C GLN A 81 -3.46 -1.87 3.08
N ASN A 82 -2.38 -1.39 3.68
CA ASN A 82 -2.28 -0.02 4.16
C ASN A 82 -0.88 0.58 3.94
N ILE A 83 -0.88 1.88 3.68
CA ILE A 83 0.28 2.77 3.70
C ILE A 83 0.06 3.77 4.84
N SER A 84 0.95 3.77 5.81
CA SER A 84 0.87 4.68 6.96
C SER A 84 2.09 5.60 7.06
N LEU A 85 1.85 6.79 7.60
CA LEU A 85 2.84 7.79 7.95
C LEU A 85 2.71 8.12 9.43
N THR A 86 3.79 7.92 10.16
CA THR A 86 3.91 8.37 11.54
C THR A 86 4.82 9.58 11.61
N ILE A 87 4.32 10.67 12.19
CA ILE A 87 5.09 11.90 12.46
C ILE A 87 5.30 11.97 13.97
N LYS A 88 6.55 11.84 14.42
CA LYS A 88 6.96 11.93 15.82
C LYS A 88 7.31 13.37 16.18
N ALA A 89 7.12 13.74 17.45
CA ALA A 89 7.42 15.07 17.98
C ALA A 89 6.82 16.15 17.07
N VAL A 90 5.50 16.05 16.87
CA VAL A 90 4.72 16.96 16.02
C VAL A 90 4.83 18.39 16.55
N ASN A 91 5.05 19.35 15.66
CA ASN A 91 5.08 20.77 15.99
C ASN A 91 4.37 21.61 14.91
N HIS A 92 4.26 22.92 15.13
CA HIS A 92 3.53 23.84 14.25
C HIS A 92 3.99 23.80 12.78
N THR A 93 5.28 23.53 12.52
CA THR A 93 5.83 23.42 11.16
C THR A 93 5.33 22.19 10.42
N ASP A 94 4.77 21.20 11.12
CA ASP A 94 4.22 19.99 10.50
C ASP A 94 2.82 20.23 9.90
N SER A 95 2.21 21.40 10.07
CA SER A 95 0.94 21.73 9.40
C SER A 95 1.09 21.69 7.87
N GLY A 96 0.04 21.23 7.18
CA GLY A 96 0.00 21.11 5.72
C GLY A 96 -0.85 19.95 5.22
N LEU A 97 -0.94 19.81 3.90
CA LEU A 97 -1.59 18.69 3.21
C LEU A 97 -0.64 17.50 3.10
N TYR A 98 -1.15 16.32 3.46
CA TYR A 98 -0.44 15.05 3.38
C TYR A 98 -1.20 14.07 2.49
N TYR A 99 -0.50 13.47 1.54
CA TYR A 99 -1.04 12.42 0.68
C TYR A 99 0.09 11.46 0.30
N CYS A 100 -0.24 10.20 0.09
CA CYS A 100 0.69 9.24 -0.47
C CYS A 100 0.44 8.99 -1.95
N GLY A 101 1.44 8.44 -2.62
CA GLY A 101 1.30 7.92 -3.97
C GLY A 101 2.10 6.65 -4.20
N THR A 102 1.63 5.82 -5.11
CA THR A 102 2.24 4.57 -5.54
C THR A 102 2.69 4.68 -6.99
N GLN A 103 3.84 4.12 -7.30
CA GLN A 103 4.37 4.07 -8.66
C GLN A 103 4.65 2.61 -9.04
N PRO A 104 3.65 1.90 -9.59
CA PRO A 104 3.83 0.53 -10.08
C PRO A 104 4.56 0.48 -11.43
N ARG A 105 4.49 1.55 -12.23
CA ARG A 105 5.12 1.69 -13.57
C ARG A 105 5.55 3.14 -13.81
N ASP A 106 5.23 3.70 -14.97
CA ASP A 106 5.64 5.04 -15.40
C ASP A 106 4.69 6.17 -14.95
N PHE A 107 3.70 5.84 -14.12
CA PHE A 107 2.74 6.80 -13.56
C PHE A 107 2.65 6.66 -12.05
N ILE A 108 2.24 7.75 -11.40
CA ILE A 108 1.98 7.81 -9.96
C ILE A 108 0.48 7.90 -9.74
N SER A 109 -0.08 6.98 -8.96
CA SER A 109 -1.45 7.06 -8.45
C SER A 109 -1.44 7.69 -7.05
N PHE A 110 -2.30 8.69 -6.82
CA PHE A 110 -2.32 9.45 -5.57
C PHE A 110 -3.55 9.12 -4.73
N SER A 111 -3.36 9.05 -3.41
CA SER A 111 -4.45 9.04 -2.44
C SER A 111 -5.11 10.41 -2.28
N ASN A 112 -6.28 10.42 -1.64
CA ASN A 112 -6.88 11.66 -1.15
C ASN A 112 -5.97 12.36 -0.12
N ALA A 113 -5.98 13.69 -0.13
CA ALA A 113 -5.21 14.48 0.82
C ALA A 113 -5.87 14.54 2.20
N THR A 114 -5.03 14.62 3.23
CA THR A 114 -5.41 14.90 4.62
C THR A 114 -4.73 16.20 5.05
N TYR A 115 -5.52 17.21 5.41
CA TYR A 115 -4.99 18.44 5.98
C TYR A 115 -4.72 18.26 7.47
N LEU A 116 -3.47 18.49 7.87
CA LEU A 116 -3.06 18.54 9.27
C LEU A 116 -2.92 20.00 9.69
N GLN A 117 -3.67 20.39 10.72
CA GLN A 117 -3.54 21.69 11.36
C GLN A 117 -3.03 21.52 12.79
N VAL A 118 -1.86 22.09 13.08
CA VAL A 118 -1.24 22.03 14.41
C VAL A 118 -1.37 23.40 15.06
N THR A 119 -2.25 23.52 16.06
CA THR A 119 -2.54 24.77 16.78
C THR A 119 -2.11 24.71 18.24
N GLY A 120 -1.63 25.84 18.79
CA GLY A 120 -1.28 25.99 20.20
C GLY A 120 0.19 25.76 20.51
N ASN A 121 0.63 26.20 21.70
CA ASN A 121 1.99 25.98 22.20
C ASN A 121 2.07 24.64 22.91
N PHE A 122 2.62 23.64 22.23
CA PHE A 122 2.80 22.32 22.80
C PHE A 122 3.97 22.33 23.79
N LEU A 123 3.66 22.26 25.09
CA LEU A 123 4.64 21.88 26.11
C LEU A 123 4.97 20.38 26.08
N CYS A 124 4.25 19.60 25.26
CA CYS A 124 4.43 18.15 25.10
C CYS A 124 5.28 17.85 23.85
N SER A 125 6.53 17.46 24.04
CA SER A 125 7.46 17.04 22.98
C SER A 125 7.17 15.64 22.39
N HIS A 126 6.15 14.93 22.91
CA HIS A 126 5.91 13.52 22.60
C HIS A 126 4.65 13.23 21.77
N ILE A 127 3.99 14.26 21.21
CA ILE A 127 2.84 14.02 20.33
C ILE A 127 3.31 13.29 19.07
N THR A 128 2.61 12.19 18.77
CA THR A 128 2.81 11.38 17.58
C THR A 128 1.51 11.34 16.80
N LEU A 129 1.57 11.62 15.50
CA LEU A 129 0.44 11.53 14.59
C LEU A 129 0.60 10.32 13.67
N LEU A 130 -0.49 9.60 13.43
CA LEU A 130 -0.57 8.52 12.44
C LEU A 130 -1.58 8.91 11.35
N ILE A 131 -1.14 8.95 10.11
CA ILE A 131 -1.99 9.07 8.92
C ILE A 131 -1.97 7.72 8.22
N ASN A 132 -3.14 7.14 7.95
CA ASN A 132 -3.26 5.83 7.31
C ASN A 132 -4.08 5.94 6.01
N LYS A 133 -3.64 5.24 4.97
CA LYS A 133 -4.27 5.20 3.65
C LYS A 133 -4.36 3.74 3.19
N HIS A 134 -5.43 3.41 2.48
CA HIS A 134 -5.59 2.08 1.90
C HIS A 134 -4.70 1.92 0.67
N LEU A 135 -3.91 0.85 0.63
CA LEU A 135 -2.98 0.59 -0.46
C LEU A 135 -3.74 0.26 -1.77
N TYR A 136 -4.79 -0.55 -1.67
CA TYR A 136 -5.55 -1.02 -2.84
C TYR A 136 -6.18 0.13 -3.65
N SER A 137 -6.61 1.21 -2.98
CA SER A 137 -7.21 2.36 -3.66
C SER A 137 -6.24 3.18 -4.52
N MET A 138 -4.97 2.78 -4.59
CA MET A 138 -3.93 3.43 -5.39
C MET A 138 -3.24 2.46 -6.37
N ILE A 139 -3.64 1.19 -6.45
CA ILE A 139 -3.06 0.21 -7.39
C ILE A 139 -3.96 0.00 -8.62
N ASP A 140 -5.15 0.62 -8.65
CA ASP A 140 -6.08 0.59 -9.78
C ASP A 140 -5.52 1.26 -11.06
#